data_AF-A0A7V0YH39-F1
#
_entry.id   AF-A0A7V0YH39-F1
#
_cell.length_a   1.000
_cell.length_b   1.000
_cell.length_c   1.000
_cell.angle_alpha   90.00
_cell.angle_beta   90.00
_cell.angle_gamma   90.00
#
_symmetry.space_group_name_H-M   'P 1'
#
loop_
_entity.id
_entity.type
_entity.pdbx_description
1 polymer ?
#
loop_
_entity_poly.entity_id
_entity_poly.type
_entity_poly.pdbx_seq_one_letter_code
_entity_poly.pdbx_strand_id
1 'polypeptide(L)'
;MLAANRVEPRKPSSLTAGLLFFNFKSLEEQMEKITVILPDGAKVELDAGSNAYDLAGAIGSRLQKAAVAAVINDNLMDLSTKLNDGDVVAIVVDHNEAAIDIIRHSTAHIMAQAVMRLYPNVKLGVGPTIEGGYYYDFDLGKRLSVEDFPAIEKEMRKIMSENLLFERQVVSKEEAKKIFKDQPYKLELIEDIEEETVSLYNMGEFTDLCRGPHILSTGRVKAFKLLSVAGAYWRGDEKRPMLQRIYGTAFPNEKELKEHLERLGEAERRDHRKLGRELDLFSIDEEFGAGLPLWHPRGAILRKIIEDFWKDEHIKRGYELIATPHIAKVDLWQTSGHWDFYRESMFSPMEVEGTDYVVKPMNCPGHIKIYKSHTRSYRDLPLRWAELGTVYRFERSGVLHGLLRVRGFTQDDAHIFCTPDQIESEILGVIELMTHILKAFGFDKYDVYLSTRPEKFVGTQENWDR
;
A
#
# COMPACT_ATOMS: atom_id res chain seq x y z
N MET A 1 -63.61 17.27 24.68
CA MET A 1 -64.06 16.42 25.81
C MET A 1 -65.09 15.45 25.26
N LEU A 2 -64.77 14.15 25.25
CA LEU A 2 -65.63 12.95 25.46
C LEU A 2 -67.14 13.06 25.07
N ALA A 3 -67.79 12.12 24.38
CA ALA A 3 -67.47 10.74 24.02
C ALA A 3 -68.60 10.13 23.15
N ALA A 4 -68.26 9.03 22.49
CA ALA A 4 -69.05 7.81 22.22
C ALA A 4 -70.49 7.92 21.68
N ASN A 5 -70.63 7.64 20.37
CA ASN A 5 -71.80 6.96 19.83
C ASN A 5 -71.53 5.45 19.77
N ARG A 6 -72.35 4.66 20.48
CA ARG A 6 -72.50 3.21 20.32
C ARG A 6 -73.86 2.92 19.69
N VAL A 7 -73.90 2.30 18.51
CA VAL A 7 -74.96 1.34 18.13
C VAL A 7 -74.39 0.35 17.11
N GLU A 8 -74.38 -0.94 17.47
CA GLU A 8 -74.42 -2.11 16.58
C GLU A 8 -75.64 -2.96 17.00
N PRO A 9 -76.09 -3.98 16.25
CA PRO A 9 -76.15 -4.12 14.80
C PRO A 9 -77.56 -4.59 14.34
N ARG A 10 -77.92 -4.40 13.07
CA ARG A 10 -79.00 -5.17 12.41
C ARG A 10 -78.55 -5.61 11.02
N LYS A 11 -78.56 -6.93 10.80
CA LYS A 11 -78.67 -7.63 9.51
C LYS A 11 -79.84 -8.61 9.63
N PRO A 12 -80.39 -9.19 8.54
CA PRO A 12 -80.11 -8.97 7.11
C PRO A 12 -81.40 -8.73 6.29
N SER A 13 -81.27 -8.24 5.06
CA SER A 13 -82.16 -8.70 3.98
C SER A 13 -81.44 -8.67 2.64
N SER A 14 -81.71 -9.71 1.87
CA SER A 14 -81.12 -10.12 0.62
C SER A 14 -81.58 -9.27 -0.56
N LEU A 15 -80.65 -8.90 -1.44
CA LEU A 15 -80.92 -8.74 -2.87
C LEU A 15 -79.64 -9.02 -3.66
N THR A 16 -79.70 -10.15 -4.37
CA THR A 16 -78.82 -10.59 -5.44
C THR A 16 -78.93 -9.69 -6.67
N ALA A 17 -77.79 -9.36 -7.28
CA ALA A 17 -77.48 -9.50 -8.71
C ALA A 17 -76.46 -8.45 -9.18
N GLY A 18 -75.33 -8.89 -9.72
CA GLY A 18 -74.36 -8.02 -10.41
C GLY A 18 -72.89 -8.41 -10.20
N LEU A 19 -72.54 -9.68 -10.40
CA LEU A 19 -71.15 -10.13 -10.49
C LEU A 19 -70.53 -9.56 -11.78
N LEU A 20 -69.80 -8.45 -11.68
CA LEU A 20 -68.74 -8.11 -12.62
C LEU A 20 -67.45 -8.78 -12.10
N PHE A 21 -67.28 -10.05 -12.47
CA PHE A 21 -65.98 -10.72 -12.38
C PHE A 21 -65.06 -10.10 -13.44
N PHE A 22 -64.41 -8.99 -13.09
CA PHE A 22 -63.19 -8.61 -13.80
C PHE A 22 -62.10 -9.61 -13.38
N ASN A 23 -61.72 -10.40 -14.36
CA ASN A 23 -60.73 -11.47 -14.29
C ASN A 23 -59.36 -10.86 -13.91
N PHE A 24 -59.03 -10.84 -12.62
CA PHE A 24 -57.71 -10.46 -12.07
C PHE A 24 -56.66 -11.55 -12.33
N LYS A 25 -56.64 -12.12 -13.54
CA LYS A 25 -55.83 -13.28 -13.89
C LYS A 25 -55.19 -13.10 -15.26
N SER A 26 -54.44 -12.01 -15.47
CA SER A 26 -53.51 -11.88 -16.62
C SER A 26 -52.54 -10.70 -16.55
N LEU A 27 -51.97 -10.39 -15.39
CA LEU A 27 -50.80 -9.48 -15.29
C LEU A 27 -49.69 -10.11 -14.45
N GLU A 28 -49.53 -11.43 -14.55
CA GLU A 28 -48.22 -12.04 -14.36
C GLU A 28 -47.57 -11.99 -15.74
N GLU A 29 -46.81 -10.92 -16.02
CA GLU A 29 -45.73 -11.04 -16.99
C GLU A 29 -44.91 -12.25 -16.56
N GLN A 30 -44.79 -13.26 -17.43
CA GLN A 30 -43.87 -14.36 -17.21
C GLN A 30 -42.47 -13.77 -17.20
N MET A 31 -41.99 -13.36 -16.02
CA MET A 31 -40.63 -12.89 -15.84
C MET A 31 -39.74 -14.08 -16.16
N GLU A 32 -38.94 -13.94 -17.22
CA GLU A 32 -37.91 -14.93 -17.57
C GLU A 32 -37.09 -15.24 -16.32
N LYS A 33 -36.81 -16.51 -16.07
CA LYS A 33 -35.97 -16.95 -14.96
C LYS A 33 -34.55 -17.12 -15.46
N ILE A 34 -33.58 -16.76 -14.62
CA ILE A 34 -32.17 -17.06 -14.83
C ILE A 34 -31.70 -18.05 -13.77
N THR A 35 -30.79 -18.94 -14.13
CA THR A 35 -30.16 -19.89 -13.22
C THR A 35 -28.70 -19.50 -13.02
N VAL A 36 -28.31 -19.19 -11.80
CA VAL A 36 -26.92 -18.93 -11.42
C VAL A 36 -26.33 -20.08 -10.63
N ILE A 37 -25.02 -20.27 -10.77
CA ILE A 37 -24.26 -21.41 -10.22
C ILE A 37 -23.39 -20.90 -9.08
N LEU A 38 -23.50 -21.53 -7.91
CA LEU A 38 -22.66 -21.25 -6.74
C LEU A 38 -21.36 -22.06 -6.80
N PRO A 39 -20.31 -21.71 -6.02
CA PRO A 39 -19.01 -22.39 -6.06
C PRO A 39 -19.05 -23.88 -5.69
N ASP A 40 -20.06 -24.30 -4.94
CA ASP A 40 -20.32 -25.70 -4.57
C ASP A 40 -21.10 -26.48 -5.64
N GLY A 41 -21.43 -25.84 -6.76
CA GLY A 41 -22.22 -26.40 -7.85
C GLY A 41 -23.74 -26.30 -7.64
N ALA A 42 -24.21 -25.72 -6.53
CA ALA A 42 -25.63 -25.49 -6.32
C ALA A 42 -26.18 -24.48 -7.34
N LYS A 43 -27.42 -24.69 -7.77
CA LYS A 43 -28.12 -23.82 -8.72
C LYS A 43 -29.18 -23.01 -8.01
N VAL A 44 -29.22 -21.71 -8.25
CA VAL A 44 -30.22 -20.79 -7.68
C VAL A 44 -30.98 -20.12 -8.83
N GLU A 45 -32.30 -20.22 -8.80
CA GLU A 45 -33.18 -19.55 -9.76
C GLU A 45 -33.54 -18.15 -9.26
N LEU A 46 -33.40 -17.16 -10.14
CA LEU A 46 -33.73 -15.75 -9.90
C LEU A 46 -34.58 -15.22 -11.05
N ASP A 47 -35.22 -14.06 -10.82
CA ASP A 47 -35.89 -13.34 -11.89
C ASP A 47 -34.87 -12.68 -12.82
N ALA A 48 -35.17 -12.63 -14.12
CA ALA A 48 -34.32 -11.95 -15.09
C ALA A 48 -34.13 -10.48 -14.72
N GLY A 49 -32.88 -10.03 -14.75
CA GLY A 49 -32.50 -8.69 -14.31
C GLY A 49 -32.13 -8.57 -12.83
N SER A 50 -32.24 -9.65 -12.04
CA SER A 50 -31.65 -9.74 -10.70
C SER A 50 -30.14 -9.48 -10.72
N ASN A 51 -29.64 -8.95 -9.62
CA ASN A 51 -28.22 -8.67 -9.42
C ASN A 51 -27.62 -9.58 -8.33
N ALA A 52 -26.31 -9.45 -8.10
CA ALA A 52 -25.63 -10.21 -7.06
C ALA A 52 -26.15 -9.93 -5.62
N TYR A 53 -26.71 -8.75 -5.36
CA TYR A 53 -27.38 -8.46 -4.10
C TYR A 53 -28.68 -9.26 -3.90
N ASP A 54 -29.45 -9.43 -4.97
CA ASP A 54 -30.68 -10.24 -4.96
C ASP A 54 -30.35 -11.72 -4.75
N LEU A 55 -29.30 -12.23 -5.42
CA LEU A 55 -28.79 -13.58 -5.20
C LEU A 55 -28.43 -13.82 -3.73
N ALA A 56 -27.69 -12.89 -3.10
CA ALA A 56 -27.35 -13.01 -1.69
C ALA A 56 -28.61 -13.05 -0.81
N GLY A 57 -29.67 -12.32 -1.17
CA GLY A 57 -30.99 -12.36 -0.54
C GLY A 57 -31.70 -13.70 -0.67
N ALA A 58 -31.68 -14.27 -1.88
CA ALA A 58 -32.28 -15.57 -2.19
C ALA A 58 -31.61 -16.72 -1.41
N ILE A 59 -30.29 -16.65 -1.21
CA ILE A 59 -29.55 -17.62 -0.37
C ILE A 59 -29.88 -17.42 1.11
N GLY A 60 -29.91 -16.16 1.58
CA GLY A 60 -30.36 -15.88 2.94
C GLY A 60 -30.13 -14.44 3.39
N SER A 61 -31.06 -13.93 4.19
CA SER A 61 -31.05 -12.56 4.70
C SER A 61 -29.80 -12.16 5.49
N ARG A 62 -29.14 -13.12 6.15
CA ARG A 62 -27.87 -12.88 6.84
C ARG A 62 -26.72 -12.65 5.86
N LEU A 63 -26.65 -13.44 4.78
CA LEU A 63 -25.64 -13.30 3.74
C LEU A 63 -25.81 -11.97 3.01
N GLN A 64 -27.04 -11.62 2.64
CA GLN A 64 -27.35 -10.35 1.97
C GLN A 64 -26.88 -9.13 2.76
N LYS A 65 -27.00 -9.16 4.10
CA LYS A 65 -26.52 -8.08 4.98
C LYS A 65 -25.00 -8.01 5.04
N ALA A 66 -24.32 -9.16 5.03
CA ALA A 66 -22.86 -9.26 5.11
C ALA A 66 -22.15 -9.09 3.75
N ALA A 67 -22.88 -9.21 2.63
CA ALA A 67 -22.34 -9.10 1.29
C ALA A 67 -21.72 -7.72 1.03
N VAL A 68 -20.53 -7.70 0.44
CA VAL A 68 -19.78 -6.49 0.08
C VAL A 68 -19.61 -6.37 -1.44
N ALA A 69 -19.29 -7.48 -2.10
CA ALA A 69 -19.11 -7.59 -3.55
C ALA A 69 -19.44 -9.03 -4.00
N ALA A 70 -19.28 -9.31 -5.29
CA ALA A 70 -19.39 -10.67 -5.82
C ALA A 70 -18.28 -10.96 -6.82
N VAL A 71 -17.80 -12.20 -6.85
CA VAL A 71 -16.99 -12.71 -7.96
C VAL A 71 -17.96 -13.34 -8.96
N ILE A 72 -18.04 -12.80 -10.17
CA ILE A 72 -18.92 -13.26 -11.25
C ILE A 72 -18.01 -13.73 -12.39
N ASN A 73 -18.04 -15.02 -12.71
CA ASN A 73 -17.17 -15.63 -13.74
C ASN A 73 -15.70 -15.21 -13.56
N ASP A 74 -15.16 -15.42 -12.35
CA ASP A 74 -13.80 -15.07 -11.93
C ASP A 74 -13.45 -13.57 -11.87
N ASN A 75 -14.41 -12.68 -12.10
CA ASN A 75 -14.21 -11.22 -12.03
C ASN A 75 -14.85 -10.63 -10.77
N LEU A 76 -14.10 -9.83 -10.01
CA LEU A 76 -14.59 -9.16 -8.81
C LEU A 76 -15.42 -7.91 -9.20
N MET A 77 -16.70 -7.92 -8.85
CA MET A 77 -17.73 -6.99 -9.34
C MET A 77 -18.62 -6.45 -8.22
N ASP A 78 -19.29 -5.32 -8.48
CA ASP A 78 -20.26 -4.70 -7.57
C ASP A 78 -21.46 -5.61 -7.32
N LEU A 79 -22.08 -5.48 -6.14
CA LEU A 79 -23.33 -6.20 -5.83
C LEU A 79 -24.51 -5.79 -6.71
N SER A 80 -24.47 -4.57 -7.27
CA SER A 80 -25.48 -4.07 -8.21
C SER A 80 -25.33 -4.62 -9.63
N THR A 81 -24.28 -5.38 -9.91
CA THR A 81 -24.04 -6.00 -11.23
C THR A 81 -25.16 -6.99 -11.54
N LYS A 82 -25.82 -6.80 -12.68
CA LYS A 82 -26.84 -7.72 -13.18
C LYS A 82 -26.24 -9.06 -13.53
N LEU A 83 -26.96 -10.12 -13.19
CA LEU A 83 -26.58 -11.50 -13.46
C LEU A 83 -27.22 -12.00 -14.76
N ASN A 84 -26.53 -12.87 -15.46
CA ASN A 84 -27.01 -13.57 -16.65
C ASN A 84 -27.24 -15.05 -16.34
N ASP A 85 -28.03 -15.72 -17.19
CA ASP A 85 -28.22 -17.17 -17.09
C ASP A 85 -26.90 -17.92 -17.27
N GLY A 86 -26.60 -18.82 -16.34
CA GLY A 86 -25.38 -19.61 -16.30
C GLY A 86 -24.19 -18.97 -15.60
N ASP A 87 -24.29 -17.73 -15.10
CA ASP A 87 -23.18 -17.09 -14.39
C ASP A 87 -22.77 -17.90 -13.14
N VAL A 88 -21.46 -18.04 -12.93
CA VAL A 88 -20.88 -18.61 -11.71
C VAL A 88 -20.58 -17.47 -10.73
N VAL A 89 -21.23 -17.49 -9.56
CA VAL A 89 -21.21 -16.35 -8.63
C VAL A 89 -20.81 -16.76 -7.22
N ALA A 90 -19.76 -16.13 -6.69
CA ALA A 90 -19.37 -16.23 -5.29
C ALA A 90 -19.60 -14.88 -4.57
N ILE A 91 -20.38 -14.88 -3.49
CA ILE A 91 -20.60 -13.67 -2.69
C ILE A 91 -19.39 -13.41 -1.78
N VAL A 92 -18.81 -12.21 -1.88
CA VAL A 92 -17.74 -11.74 -1.02
C VAL A 92 -18.35 -11.05 0.19
N VAL A 93 -17.98 -11.51 1.39
CA VAL A 93 -18.48 -10.98 2.68
C VAL A 93 -17.41 -10.18 3.42
N ASP A 94 -17.86 -9.31 4.31
CA ASP A 94 -17.08 -8.34 5.10
C ASP A 94 -15.89 -8.89 5.91
N HIS A 95 -15.80 -10.20 6.15
CA HIS A 95 -14.68 -10.83 6.89
C HIS A 95 -13.48 -11.20 6.00
N ASN A 96 -13.56 -10.99 4.69
CA ASN A 96 -12.48 -11.26 3.73
C ASN A 96 -11.59 -10.02 3.58
N GLU A 97 -10.27 -10.18 3.47
CA GLU A 97 -9.33 -9.08 3.22
C GLU A 97 -9.75 -8.24 1.99
N ALA A 98 -10.20 -8.91 0.92
CA ALA A 98 -10.71 -8.24 -0.27
C ALA A 98 -11.93 -7.34 0.03
N ALA A 99 -12.78 -7.72 0.98
CA ALA A 99 -13.94 -6.92 1.38
C ALA A 99 -13.54 -5.67 2.17
N ILE A 100 -12.52 -5.78 3.02
CA ILE A 100 -11.97 -4.64 3.77
C ILE A 100 -11.40 -3.61 2.78
N ASP A 101 -10.70 -4.06 1.75
CA ASP A 101 -10.17 -3.15 0.72
C ASP A 101 -11.29 -2.45 -0.05
N ILE A 102 -12.39 -3.14 -0.40
CA ILE A 102 -13.54 -2.50 -1.05
C ILE A 102 -14.20 -1.46 -0.12
N ILE A 103 -14.32 -1.75 1.17
CA ILE A 103 -14.82 -0.80 2.18
C ILE A 103 -13.90 0.43 2.24
N ARG A 104 -12.59 0.24 2.31
CA ARG A 104 -11.59 1.33 2.33
C ARG A 104 -11.66 2.16 1.06
N HIS A 105 -11.75 1.52 -0.09
CA HIS A 105 -11.84 2.18 -1.38
C HIS A 105 -13.10 3.05 -1.48
N SER A 106 -14.25 2.50 -1.06
CA SER A 106 -15.51 3.24 -0.98
C SER A 106 -15.46 4.38 0.04
N THR A 107 -14.75 4.19 1.16
CA THR A 107 -14.55 5.26 2.15
C THR A 107 -13.67 6.37 1.61
N ALA A 108 -12.69 6.07 0.76
CA ALA A 108 -11.88 7.08 0.07
C ALA A 108 -12.74 7.99 -0.82
N HIS A 109 -13.74 7.43 -1.53
CA HIS A 109 -14.70 8.22 -2.32
C HIS A 109 -15.61 9.08 -1.42
N ILE A 110 -16.08 8.52 -0.30
CA ILE A 110 -16.87 9.30 0.69
C ILE A 110 -16.04 10.48 1.23
N MET A 111 -14.75 10.25 1.52
CA MET A 111 -13.83 11.31 1.92
C MET A 111 -13.67 12.37 0.81
N ALA A 112 -13.48 11.95 -0.44
CA ALA A 112 -13.35 12.86 -1.57
C ALA A 112 -14.58 13.76 -1.74
N GLN A 113 -15.79 13.19 -1.69
CA GLN A 113 -17.03 13.96 -1.72
C GLN A 113 -17.16 14.90 -0.53
N ALA A 114 -16.81 14.46 0.68
CA ALA A 114 -16.84 15.30 1.88
C ALA A 114 -15.91 16.52 1.74
N VAL A 115 -14.68 16.30 1.23
CA VAL A 115 -13.72 17.37 0.95
C VAL A 115 -14.26 18.31 -0.14
N MET A 116 -14.89 17.81 -1.20
CA MET A 116 -15.53 18.65 -2.23
C MET A 116 -16.67 19.51 -1.68
N ARG A 117 -17.49 18.97 -0.76
CA ARG A 117 -18.56 19.74 -0.11
C ARG A 117 -18.03 20.87 0.77
N LEU A 118 -16.93 20.61 1.48
CA LEU A 118 -16.32 21.58 2.40
C LEU A 118 -15.44 22.62 1.69
N TYR A 119 -14.82 22.24 0.57
CA TYR A 119 -13.84 23.06 -0.14
C TYR A 119 -14.21 23.15 -1.63
N PRO A 120 -14.98 24.19 -2.01
CA PRO A 120 -15.30 24.44 -3.40
C PRO A 120 -14.05 24.57 -4.27
N ASN A 121 -14.12 24.09 -5.51
CA ASN A 121 -13.05 24.12 -6.52
C ASN A 121 -11.83 23.22 -6.26
N VAL A 122 -11.87 22.31 -5.27
CA VAL A 122 -10.81 21.31 -5.08
C VAL A 122 -10.59 20.48 -6.35
N LYS A 123 -9.32 20.21 -6.67
CA LYS A 123 -8.98 19.25 -7.72
C LYS A 123 -8.57 17.91 -7.11
N LEU A 124 -9.10 16.83 -7.67
CA LEU A 124 -8.93 15.48 -7.16
C LEU A 124 -7.79 14.79 -7.90
N GLY A 125 -6.83 14.26 -7.16
CA GLY A 125 -5.78 13.39 -7.68
C GLY A 125 -6.22 11.92 -7.66
N VAL A 126 -5.41 11.08 -7.03
CA VAL A 126 -5.66 9.63 -6.89
C VAL A 126 -6.04 9.28 -5.45
N GLY A 127 -6.87 8.24 -5.30
CA GLY A 127 -7.29 7.73 -4.00
C GLY A 127 -7.31 6.21 -3.88
N PRO A 128 -6.15 5.54 -3.93
CA PRO A 128 -6.08 4.09 -3.82
C PRO A 128 -6.20 3.61 -2.37
N THR A 129 -6.48 2.33 -2.22
CA THR A 129 -6.26 1.61 -0.96
C THR A 129 -4.76 1.35 -0.77
N ILE A 130 -4.38 1.20 0.49
CA ILE A 130 -3.04 0.81 0.93
C ILE A 130 -3.17 -0.22 2.05
N GLU A 131 -2.06 -0.87 2.40
CA GLU A 131 -2.04 -1.73 3.57
C GLU A 131 -2.51 -0.95 4.82
N GLY A 132 -3.54 -1.47 5.49
CA GLY A 132 -4.10 -0.87 6.68
C GLY A 132 -5.03 0.34 6.46
N GLY A 133 -5.24 0.83 5.22
CA GLY A 133 -6.06 2.01 5.00
C GLY A 133 -6.24 2.45 3.54
N TYR A 134 -6.38 3.76 3.35
CA TYR A 134 -6.47 4.42 2.06
C TYR A 134 -5.89 5.83 2.17
N TYR A 135 -5.66 6.46 1.03
CA TYR A 135 -5.44 7.90 1.00
C TYR A 135 -6.20 8.53 -0.15
N TYR A 136 -6.25 9.85 -0.19
CA TYR A 136 -6.69 10.60 -1.36
C TYR A 136 -5.88 11.90 -1.48
N ASP A 137 -5.43 12.20 -2.70
CA ASP A 137 -4.67 13.40 -3.02
C ASP A 137 -5.59 14.55 -3.44
N PHE A 138 -5.39 15.72 -2.83
CA PHE A 138 -6.19 16.91 -3.07
C PHE A 138 -5.31 18.11 -3.43
N ASP A 139 -5.66 18.79 -4.51
CA ASP A 139 -5.17 20.13 -4.79
C ASP A 139 -6.14 21.14 -4.18
N LEU A 140 -5.74 21.61 -3.02
CA LEU A 140 -6.44 22.64 -2.27
C LEU A 140 -5.50 23.83 -2.27
N GLY A 141 -5.94 24.96 -2.81
CA GLY A 141 -5.20 26.23 -2.75
C GLY A 141 -4.97 26.76 -1.32
N LYS A 142 -5.22 25.95 -0.29
CA LYS A 142 -4.98 26.20 1.12
C LYS A 142 -4.41 24.95 1.78
N ARG A 143 -3.59 25.14 2.82
CA ARG A 143 -3.03 24.04 3.60
C ARG A 143 -4.08 23.40 4.50
N LEU A 144 -4.17 22.07 4.47
CA LEU A 144 -4.89 21.23 5.42
C LEU A 144 -3.98 20.82 6.56
N SER A 145 -4.57 20.64 7.74
CA SER A 145 -3.92 20.08 8.91
C SER A 145 -4.83 19.10 9.64
N VAL A 146 -4.30 18.44 10.69
CA VAL A 146 -5.07 17.45 11.47
C VAL A 146 -6.27 18.10 12.18
N GLU A 147 -6.20 19.41 12.42
CA GLU A 147 -7.28 20.22 12.99
C GLU A 147 -8.51 20.33 12.06
N ASP A 148 -8.36 20.09 10.76
CA ASP A 148 -9.48 20.07 9.81
C ASP A 148 -10.24 18.72 9.84
N PHE A 149 -9.63 17.65 10.35
CA PHE A 149 -10.19 16.30 10.29
C PHE A 149 -11.56 16.17 10.97
N PRO A 150 -11.83 16.78 12.14
CA PRO A 150 -13.15 16.73 12.75
C PRO A 150 -14.27 17.26 11.84
N ALA A 151 -13.99 18.28 11.02
CA ALA A 151 -14.97 18.82 10.07
C ALA A 151 -15.19 17.87 8.89
N ILE A 152 -14.11 17.30 8.34
CA ILE A 152 -14.17 16.33 7.23
C ILE A 152 -14.88 15.04 7.68
N GLU A 153 -14.50 14.47 8.83
CA GLU A 153 -15.13 13.28 9.39
C GLU A 153 -16.62 13.50 9.67
N LYS A 154 -17.01 14.70 10.10
CA LYS A 154 -18.43 15.06 10.31
C LYS A 154 -19.20 15.06 8.98
N GLU A 155 -18.65 15.64 7.91
CA GLU A 155 -19.31 15.63 6.61
C GLU A 155 -19.34 14.22 5.99
N MET A 156 -18.29 13.42 6.17
CA MET A 156 -18.28 11.99 5.78
C MET A 156 -19.42 11.22 6.48
N ARG A 157 -19.61 11.41 7.80
CA ARG A 157 -20.71 10.78 8.55
C ARG A 157 -22.09 11.24 8.04
N LYS A 158 -22.20 12.49 7.61
CA LYS A 158 -23.44 13.01 7.00
C LYS A 158 -23.72 12.30 5.66
N ILE A 159 -22.74 12.18 4.77
CA ILE A 159 -22.87 11.42 3.50
C ILE A 159 -23.22 9.95 3.75
N MET A 160 -22.64 9.32 4.77
CA MET A 160 -22.99 7.95 5.15
C MET A 160 -24.45 7.84 5.64
N SER A 161 -24.94 8.86 6.36
CA SER A 161 -26.34 8.91 6.82
C SER A 161 -27.35 9.14 5.69
N GLU A 162 -26.93 9.78 4.59
CA GLU A 162 -27.71 9.94 3.36
C GLU A 162 -27.89 8.60 2.61
N ASN A 163 -27.03 7.61 2.90
CA ASN A 163 -27.08 6.25 2.34
C ASN A 163 -27.15 6.23 0.79
N LEU A 164 -26.33 7.06 0.16
CA LEU A 164 -26.22 7.19 -1.29
C LEU A 164 -25.75 5.87 -1.92
N LEU A 165 -26.28 5.53 -3.10
CA LEU A 165 -25.85 4.37 -3.87
C LEU A 165 -24.55 4.69 -4.63
N PHE A 166 -23.71 3.67 -4.79
CA PHE A 166 -22.61 3.71 -5.75
C PHE A 166 -23.09 3.15 -7.09
N GLU A 167 -23.12 4.00 -8.11
CA GLU A 167 -23.61 3.64 -9.44
C GLU A 167 -22.47 3.65 -10.44
N ARG A 168 -22.14 2.46 -10.95
CA ARG A 168 -21.12 2.29 -11.99
C ARG A 168 -21.69 2.64 -13.35
N GLN A 169 -20.98 3.49 -14.08
CA GLN A 169 -21.31 3.85 -15.46
C GLN A 169 -20.09 3.65 -16.36
N VAL A 170 -20.26 3.03 -17.52
CA VAL A 170 -19.21 2.93 -18.54
C VAL A 170 -19.49 3.99 -19.61
N VAL A 171 -18.49 4.83 -19.89
CA VAL A 171 -18.59 5.93 -20.86
C VAL A 171 -17.39 5.93 -21.79
N SER A 172 -17.52 6.60 -22.94
CA SER A 172 -16.36 6.86 -23.80
C SER A 172 -15.38 7.82 -23.12
N LYS A 173 -14.10 7.75 -23.49
CA LYS A 173 -13.09 8.73 -23.04
C LYS A 173 -13.49 10.18 -23.31
N GLU A 174 -14.09 10.46 -24.45
CA GLU A 174 -14.51 11.82 -24.82
C GLU A 174 -15.63 12.33 -23.90
N GLU A 175 -16.56 11.47 -23.49
CA GLU A 175 -17.58 11.84 -22.51
C GLU A 175 -16.98 12.04 -21.11
N ALA A 176 -16.07 11.16 -20.70
CA ALA A 176 -15.35 11.32 -19.43
C ALA A 176 -14.57 12.64 -19.39
N LYS A 177 -13.88 13.02 -20.47
CA LYS A 177 -13.16 14.30 -20.56
C LYS A 177 -14.09 15.51 -20.41
N LYS A 178 -15.33 15.44 -20.90
CA LYS A 178 -16.32 16.52 -20.68
C LYS A 178 -16.74 16.60 -19.21
N ILE A 179 -16.98 15.46 -18.58
CA ILE A 179 -17.35 15.37 -17.15
C ILE A 179 -16.23 15.95 -16.28
N PHE A 180 -14.97 15.58 -16.56
CA PHE A 180 -13.80 15.98 -15.79
C PHE A 180 -13.07 17.21 -16.36
N LYS A 181 -13.72 18.04 -17.17
CA LYS A 181 -13.08 19.20 -17.83
C LYS A 181 -12.37 20.15 -16.85
N ASP A 182 -12.91 20.26 -15.63
CA ASP A 182 -12.38 21.12 -14.57
C ASP A 182 -11.47 20.35 -13.59
N GLN A 183 -11.11 19.10 -13.88
CA GLN A 183 -10.32 18.21 -13.03
C GLN A 183 -9.04 17.77 -13.77
N PRO A 184 -7.98 18.62 -13.80
CA PRO A 184 -6.82 18.41 -14.67
C PRO A 184 -6.12 17.07 -14.42
N TYR A 185 -5.99 16.66 -13.16
CA TYR A 185 -5.38 15.39 -12.80
C TYR A 185 -6.18 14.18 -13.29
N LYS A 186 -7.51 14.27 -13.33
CA LYS A 186 -8.38 13.21 -13.88
C LYS A 186 -8.29 13.15 -15.40
N LEU A 187 -8.14 14.29 -16.09
CA LEU A 187 -7.92 14.32 -17.53
C LEU A 187 -6.63 13.59 -17.93
N GLU A 188 -5.53 13.83 -17.21
CA GLU A 188 -4.27 13.09 -17.42
C GLU A 188 -4.44 11.59 -17.20
N LEU A 189 -5.20 11.17 -16.17
CA LEU A 189 -5.47 9.75 -15.95
C LEU A 189 -6.30 9.13 -17.08
N ILE A 190 -7.24 9.87 -17.66
CA ILE A 190 -8.05 9.40 -18.80
C ILE A 190 -7.20 9.25 -20.06
N GLU A 191 -6.22 10.12 -20.27
CA GLU A 191 -5.29 10.06 -21.41
C GLU A 191 -4.36 8.85 -21.35
N ASP A 192 -3.94 8.46 -20.15
CA ASP A 192 -3.04 7.30 -19.92
C ASP A 192 -3.74 5.94 -20.08
N ILE A 193 -5.07 5.89 -19.96
CA ILE A 193 -5.82 4.65 -20.16
C ILE A 193 -5.72 4.30 -21.65
N GLU A 194 -5.52 3.04 -22.03
CA GLU A 194 -5.43 2.63 -23.44
C GLU A 194 -6.82 2.36 -24.02
N GLU A 195 -7.71 1.78 -23.22
CA GLU A 195 -9.07 1.37 -23.58
C GLU A 195 -9.94 2.55 -24.07
N GLU A 196 -10.83 2.34 -25.05
CA GLU A 196 -11.70 3.41 -25.59
C GLU A 196 -12.75 3.92 -24.60
N THR A 197 -13.09 3.08 -23.61
CA THR A 197 -14.09 3.36 -22.59
C THR A 197 -13.47 3.34 -21.20
N VAL A 198 -14.00 4.17 -20.31
CA VAL A 198 -13.64 4.22 -18.89
C VAL A 198 -14.87 4.00 -18.04
N SER A 199 -14.67 3.47 -16.84
CA SER A 199 -15.73 3.39 -15.83
C SER A 199 -15.66 4.56 -14.87
N LEU A 200 -16.85 5.09 -14.57
CA LEU A 200 -17.08 6.13 -13.59
C LEU A 200 -17.97 5.59 -12.47
N TYR A 201 -17.80 6.11 -11.28
CA TYR A 201 -18.69 5.85 -10.15
C TYR A 201 -19.36 7.14 -9.71
N ASN A 202 -20.70 7.12 -9.75
CA ASN A 202 -21.53 8.18 -9.22
C ASN A 202 -21.97 7.86 -7.79
N MET A 203 -21.96 8.87 -6.92
CA MET A 203 -22.40 8.82 -5.52
C MET A 203 -23.08 10.14 -5.18
N GLY A 204 -24.40 10.20 -5.37
CA GLY A 204 -25.15 11.46 -5.29
C GLY A 204 -24.62 12.48 -6.31
N GLU A 205 -24.14 13.62 -5.84
CA GLU A 205 -23.56 14.67 -6.69
C GLU A 205 -22.07 14.47 -7.02
N PHE A 206 -21.44 13.43 -6.49
CA PHE A 206 -20.04 13.12 -6.74
C PHE A 206 -19.88 12.12 -7.87
N THR A 207 -18.92 12.35 -8.76
CA THR A 207 -18.52 11.42 -9.81
C THR A 207 -17.01 11.28 -9.82
N ASP A 208 -16.51 10.05 -9.88
CA ASP A 208 -15.08 9.78 -9.93
C ASP A 208 -14.70 8.75 -11.01
N LEU A 209 -13.48 8.90 -11.53
CA LEU A 209 -12.86 7.96 -12.46
C LEU A 209 -12.30 6.79 -11.65
N CYS A 210 -12.97 5.64 -11.72
CA CYS A 210 -12.63 4.49 -10.91
C CYS A 210 -13.06 3.17 -11.59
N ARG A 211 -12.24 2.13 -11.47
CA ARG A 211 -12.55 0.77 -11.97
C ARG A 211 -13.52 0.02 -11.06
N GLY A 212 -13.47 0.30 -9.76
CA GLY A 212 -14.22 -0.40 -8.72
C GLY A 212 -13.59 -1.74 -8.32
N PRO A 213 -14.34 -2.60 -7.62
CA PRO A 213 -15.74 -2.39 -7.21
C PRO A 213 -15.89 -1.48 -5.97
N HIS A 214 -17.12 -1.08 -5.70
CA HIS A 214 -17.54 -0.35 -4.50
C HIS A 214 -18.60 -1.13 -3.71
N ILE A 215 -18.75 -0.76 -2.44
CA ILE A 215 -19.88 -1.22 -1.62
C ILE A 215 -21.20 -0.68 -2.22
N LEU A 216 -22.31 -1.35 -1.92
CA LEU A 216 -23.62 -0.97 -2.49
C LEU A 216 -24.04 0.48 -2.14
N SER A 217 -23.79 0.93 -0.91
CA SER A 217 -24.19 2.27 -0.47
C SER A 217 -23.29 2.83 0.62
N THR A 218 -23.23 4.16 0.74
CA THR A 218 -22.39 4.87 1.72
C THR A 218 -22.71 4.48 3.17
N GLY A 219 -23.97 4.16 3.46
CA GLY A 219 -24.40 3.74 4.78
C GLY A 219 -23.90 2.36 5.21
N ARG A 220 -23.26 1.59 4.31
CA ARG A 220 -22.62 0.31 4.65
C ARG A 220 -21.24 0.47 5.30
N VAL A 221 -20.57 1.61 5.12
CA VAL A 221 -19.38 1.92 5.92
C VAL A 221 -19.83 2.15 7.36
N LYS A 222 -19.18 1.51 8.34
CA LYS A 222 -19.55 1.62 9.75
C LYS A 222 -18.52 2.36 10.58
N ALA A 223 -17.25 1.98 10.45
CA ALA A 223 -16.18 2.51 11.26
C ALA A 223 -15.06 3.04 10.36
N PHE A 224 -14.65 4.28 10.57
CA PHE A 224 -13.53 4.91 9.86
C PHE A 224 -12.85 5.97 10.71
N LYS A 225 -11.60 6.31 10.36
CA LYS A 225 -10.83 7.38 11.01
C LYS A 225 -9.85 8.01 10.03
N LEU A 226 -9.74 9.35 10.03
CA LEU A 226 -8.64 10.05 9.36
C LEU A 226 -7.40 10.04 10.25
N LEU A 227 -6.24 9.75 9.68
CA LEU A 227 -5.01 9.45 10.40
C LEU A 227 -3.99 10.58 10.33
N SER A 228 -3.62 11.00 9.12
CA SER A 228 -2.57 11.99 8.92
C SER A 228 -2.72 12.71 7.59
N VAL A 229 -2.02 13.84 7.44
CA VAL A 229 -1.93 14.60 6.19
C VAL A 229 -0.46 14.76 5.81
N ALA A 230 -0.13 14.58 4.54
CA ALA A 230 1.21 14.71 4.00
C ALA A 230 1.20 15.46 2.66
N GLY A 231 2.36 16.00 2.25
CA GLY A 231 2.56 16.49 0.89
C GLY A 231 2.95 15.34 -0.06
N ALA A 232 2.40 15.32 -1.26
CA ALA A 232 2.78 14.38 -2.30
C ALA A 232 2.86 15.09 -3.64
N TYR A 233 3.97 14.94 -4.35
CA TYR A 233 4.09 15.47 -5.71
C TYR A 233 3.29 14.61 -6.69
N TRP A 234 2.55 15.25 -7.59
CA TRP A 234 1.79 14.53 -8.61
C TRP A 234 2.73 13.66 -9.47
N ARG A 235 2.37 12.39 -9.67
CA ARG A 235 3.22 11.34 -10.29
C ARG A 235 4.58 11.11 -9.63
N GLY A 236 4.80 11.62 -8.41
CA GLY A 236 6.09 11.54 -7.72
C GLY A 236 7.19 12.42 -8.33
N ASP A 237 6.82 13.38 -9.20
CA ASP A 237 7.75 14.30 -9.84
C ASP A 237 7.76 15.65 -9.12
N GLU A 238 8.89 15.97 -8.48
CA GLU A 238 9.11 17.20 -7.70
C GLU A 238 8.94 18.51 -8.50
N LYS A 239 8.93 18.44 -9.84
CA LYS A 239 8.67 19.58 -10.71
C LYS A 239 7.18 19.85 -10.94
N ARG A 240 6.32 18.93 -10.49
CA ARG A 240 4.86 19.01 -10.66
C ARG A 240 4.19 19.58 -9.41
N PRO A 241 2.91 20.00 -9.49
CA PRO A 241 2.20 20.51 -8.32
C PRO A 241 2.26 19.56 -7.12
N MET A 242 2.49 20.13 -5.94
CA MET A 242 2.44 19.41 -4.68
C MET A 242 0.98 19.34 -4.20
N LEU A 243 0.45 18.13 -4.14
CA LEU A 243 -0.87 17.82 -3.62
C LEU A 243 -0.81 17.53 -2.12
N GLN A 244 -1.97 17.59 -1.48
CA GLN A 244 -2.15 17.28 -0.07
C GLN A 244 -2.86 15.94 0.06
N ARG A 245 -2.14 14.96 0.58
CA ARG A 245 -2.58 13.58 0.77
C ARG A 245 -3.20 13.42 2.14
N ILE A 246 -4.48 13.10 2.22
CA ILE A 246 -5.14 12.71 3.48
C ILE A 246 -5.13 11.19 3.57
N TYR A 247 -4.57 10.65 4.66
CA TYR A 247 -4.62 9.23 4.99
C TYR A 247 -5.81 8.93 5.90
N GLY A 248 -6.48 7.82 5.64
CA GLY A 248 -7.56 7.32 6.46
C GLY A 248 -7.56 5.80 6.53
N THR A 249 -8.37 5.27 7.43
CA THR A 249 -8.63 3.82 7.54
C THR A 249 -10.11 3.57 7.76
N ALA A 250 -10.57 2.38 7.39
CA ALA A 250 -11.95 1.95 7.55
C ALA A 250 -12.00 0.43 7.80
N PHE A 251 -12.99 0.03 8.60
CA PHE A 251 -13.23 -1.35 9.01
C PHE A 251 -14.74 -1.66 9.02
N PRO A 252 -15.12 -2.96 8.92
CA PRO A 252 -16.50 -3.40 9.02
C PRO A 252 -17.20 -2.99 10.34
N ASN A 253 -16.43 -2.83 11.43
CA ASN A 253 -16.96 -2.48 12.75
C ASN A 253 -15.98 -1.66 13.61
N GLU A 254 -16.52 -1.02 14.65
CA GLU A 254 -15.77 -0.15 15.58
C GLU A 254 -14.73 -0.90 16.42
N LYS A 255 -14.93 -2.20 16.67
CA LYS A 255 -13.98 -3.01 17.45
C LYS A 255 -12.67 -3.17 16.67
N GLU A 256 -12.75 -3.58 15.41
CA GLU A 256 -11.57 -3.74 14.55
C GLU A 256 -10.86 -2.40 14.30
N LEU A 257 -11.62 -1.31 14.11
CA LEU A 257 -11.03 0.03 14.02
C LEU A 257 -10.24 0.37 15.28
N LYS A 258 -10.81 0.14 16.47
CA LYS A 258 -10.14 0.42 17.73
C LYS A 258 -8.86 -0.41 17.89
N GLU A 259 -8.91 -1.71 17.61
CA GLU A 259 -7.74 -2.60 17.65
C GLU A 259 -6.63 -2.13 16.67
N HIS A 260 -7.01 -1.64 15.49
CA HIS A 260 -6.05 -1.08 14.54
C HIS A 260 -5.43 0.23 15.04
N LEU A 261 -6.23 1.16 15.58
CA LEU A 261 -5.74 2.41 16.13
C LEU A 261 -4.84 2.19 17.36
N GLU A 262 -5.14 1.20 18.21
CA GLU A 262 -4.27 0.80 19.32
C GLU A 262 -2.91 0.30 18.81
N ARG A 263 -2.89 -0.56 17.77
CA ARG A 263 -1.65 -1.00 17.13
C ARG A 263 -0.84 0.16 16.54
N LEU A 264 -1.48 1.11 15.87
CA LEU A 264 -0.80 2.30 15.34
C LEU A 264 -0.20 3.14 16.47
N GLY A 265 -0.93 3.32 17.58
CA GLY A 265 -0.44 4.03 18.75
C GLY A 265 0.74 3.32 19.43
N GLU A 266 0.74 1.99 19.48
CA GLU A 266 1.89 1.21 19.95
C GLU A 266 3.09 1.33 19.03
N ALA A 267 2.89 1.31 17.71
CA ALA A 267 3.94 1.51 16.72
C ALA A 267 4.58 2.90 16.85
N GLU A 268 3.76 3.95 16.99
CA GLU A 268 4.24 5.33 17.19
C GLU A 268 5.04 5.48 18.49
N ARG A 269 4.63 4.80 19.57
CA ARG A 269 5.40 4.77 20.83
C ARG A 269 6.77 4.10 20.68
N ARG A 270 6.91 3.20 19.72
CA ARG A 270 8.14 2.44 19.46
C ARG A 270 8.96 2.99 18.29
N ASP A 271 8.54 4.13 17.73
CA ASP A 271 9.26 4.80 16.65
C ASP A 271 10.65 5.23 17.13
N HIS A 272 11.70 4.74 16.47
CA HIS A 272 13.09 5.02 16.83
C HIS A 272 13.44 6.51 16.70
N ARG A 273 12.70 7.30 15.91
CA ARG A 273 12.91 8.75 15.80
C ARG A 273 12.41 9.46 17.05
N LYS A 274 11.26 9.02 17.57
CA LYS A 274 10.70 9.51 18.83
C LYS A 274 11.60 9.12 20.00
N LEU A 275 11.90 7.81 20.10
CA LEU A 275 12.77 7.28 21.15
C LEU A 275 14.19 7.85 21.06
N GLY A 276 14.73 8.00 19.85
CA GLY A 276 16.05 8.57 19.61
C GLY A 276 16.20 9.97 20.18
N ARG A 277 15.16 10.81 20.05
CA ARG A 277 15.09 12.14 20.65
C ARG A 277 14.86 12.08 22.16
N GLU A 278 13.89 11.30 22.63
CA GLU A 278 13.53 11.20 24.05
C GLU A 278 14.66 10.62 24.92
N LEU A 279 15.45 9.71 24.35
CA LEU A 279 16.57 9.03 25.03
C LEU A 279 17.93 9.67 24.74
N ASP A 280 17.99 10.74 23.93
CA ASP A 280 19.22 11.43 23.55
C ASP A 280 20.25 10.49 22.87
N LEU A 281 19.79 9.71 21.88
CA LEU A 281 20.61 8.74 21.16
C LEU A 281 21.23 9.34 19.90
N PHE A 282 20.44 10.08 19.12
CA PHE A 282 20.88 10.71 17.88
C PHE A 282 19.99 11.90 17.52
N SER A 283 20.50 12.76 16.64
CA SER A 283 19.73 13.80 15.96
C SER A 283 19.96 13.77 14.46
N ILE A 284 19.05 14.37 13.71
CA ILE A 284 19.23 14.68 12.29
C ILE A 284 19.03 16.18 12.19
N ASP A 285 20.08 16.88 11.78
CA ASP A 285 20.12 18.32 11.70
C ASP A 285 20.05 18.78 10.24
N GLU A 286 19.19 19.75 9.95
CA GLU A 286 18.96 20.22 8.58
C GLU A 286 20.17 20.97 8.01
N GLU A 287 20.90 21.74 8.84
CA GLU A 287 22.11 22.45 8.42
C GLU A 287 23.27 21.47 8.16
N PHE A 288 23.35 20.40 8.95
CA PHE A 288 24.33 19.34 8.74
C PHE A 288 24.05 18.50 7.49
N GLY A 289 22.77 18.21 7.22
CA GLY A 289 22.31 17.58 5.99
C GLY A 289 21.37 16.39 6.21
N ALA A 290 20.32 16.32 5.39
CA ALA A 290 19.31 15.26 5.46
C ALA A 290 19.91 13.86 5.25
N GLY A 291 19.54 12.92 6.13
CA GLY A 291 19.98 11.53 6.06
C GLY A 291 21.42 11.32 6.58
N LEU A 292 21.98 12.28 7.31
CA LEU A 292 23.28 12.17 7.96
C LEU A 292 23.09 12.26 9.50
N PRO A 293 22.81 11.13 10.16
CA PRO A 293 22.51 11.15 11.60
C PRO A 293 23.75 11.48 12.44
N LEU A 294 23.56 12.38 13.41
CA LEU A 294 24.54 12.73 14.43
C LEU A 294 24.34 11.85 15.65
N TRP A 295 25.31 10.98 15.93
CA TRP A 295 25.27 10.09 17.09
C TRP A 295 25.65 10.85 18.36
N HIS A 296 24.75 10.88 19.34
CA HIS A 296 24.99 11.51 20.64
C HIS A 296 25.73 10.54 21.57
N PRO A 297 26.28 10.97 22.72
CA PRO A 297 27.09 10.09 23.57
C PRO A 297 26.41 8.76 23.94
N ARG A 298 25.10 8.75 24.24
CA ARG A 298 24.38 7.52 24.60
C ARG A 298 24.19 6.60 23.39
N GLY A 299 23.83 7.15 22.23
CA GLY A 299 23.73 6.37 21.00
C GLY A 299 25.09 5.87 20.51
N ALA A 300 26.16 6.64 20.67
CA ALA A 300 27.52 6.26 20.33
C ALA A 300 28.01 5.08 21.19
N ILE A 301 27.68 5.05 22.50
CA ILE A 301 27.96 3.90 23.36
C ILE A 301 27.14 2.67 22.93
N LEU A 302 25.84 2.83 22.64
CA LEU A 302 25.02 1.74 22.13
C LEU A 302 25.62 1.14 20.86
N ARG A 303 25.98 1.99 19.90
CA ARG A 303 26.65 1.60 18.66
C ARG A 303 27.96 0.87 18.94
N LYS A 304 28.81 1.39 19.84
CA LYS A 304 30.06 0.74 20.24
C LYS A 304 29.85 -0.68 20.77
N ILE A 305 28.86 -0.89 21.62
CA ILE A 305 28.56 -2.22 22.19
C ILE A 305 28.22 -3.22 21.07
N ILE A 306 27.42 -2.78 20.09
CA ILE A 306 27.05 -3.60 18.92
C ILE A 306 28.28 -3.88 18.06
N GLU A 307 29.09 -2.86 17.76
CA GLU A 307 30.29 -2.98 16.95
C GLU A 307 31.36 -3.88 17.58
N ASP A 308 31.55 -3.80 18.90
CA ASP A 308 32.48 -4.66 19.63
C ASP A 308 32.01 -6.13 19.60
N PHE A 309 30.73 -6.38 19.87
CA PHE A 309 30.15 -7.72 19.75
C PHE A 309 30.35 -8.29 18.34
N TRP A 310 30.06 -7.50 17.30
CA TRP A 310 30.25 -7.91 15.91
C TRP A 310 31.72 -8.27 15.63
N LYS A 311 32.68 -7.43 16.05
CA LYS A 311 34.12 -7.68 15.86
C LYS A 311 34.53 -8.98 16.55
N ASP A 312 34.13 -9.16 17.81
CA ASP A 312 34.48 -10.34 18.59
C ASP A 312 33.95 -11.63 17.93
N GLU A 313 32.69 -11.63 17.45
CA GLU A 313 32.11 -12.79 16.78
C GLU A 313 32.75 -13.10 15.42
N HIS A 314 33.18 -12.07 14.68
CA HIS A 314 33.89 -12.24 13.41
C HIS A 314 35.30 -12.78 13.62
N ILE A 315 36.06 -12.21 14.57
CA ILE A 315 37.42 -12.66 14.90
C ILE A 315 37.40 -14.12 15.38
N LYS A 316 36.43 -14.52 16.23
CA LYS A 316 36.26 -15.92 16.67
C LYS A 316 36.07 -16.90 15.52
N ARG A 317 35.51 -16.45 14.38
CA ARG A 317 35.25 -17.26 13.18
C ARG A 317 36.32 -17.11 12.10
N GLY A 318 37.45 -16.51 12.45
CA GLY A 318 38.60 -16.40 11.55
C GLY A 318 38.45 -15.34 10.47
N TYR A 319 37.60 -14.32 10.68
CA TYR A 319 37.63 -13.12 9.85
C TYR A 319 38.77 -12.21 10.31
N GLU A 320 39.47 -11.62 9.33
CA GLU A 320 40.47 -10.60 9.57
C GLU A 320 39.86 -9.22 9.33
N LEU A 321 40.09 -8.29 10.25
CA LEU A 321 39.58 -6.93 10.13
C LEU A 321 40.47 -6.11 9.18
N ILE A 322 39.83 -5.44 8.22
CA ILE A 322 40.48 -4.50 7.31
C ILE A 322 39.78 -3.13 7.37
N ALA A 323 40.42 -2.11 6.79
CA ALA A 323 39.85 -0.77 6.67
C ALA A 323 40.22 -0.17 5.31
N THR A 324 39.24 0.45 4.65
CA THR A 324 39.43 1.06 3.33
C THR A 324 38.99 2.53 3.30
N PRO A 325 39.66 3.40 2.53
CA PRO A 325 39.31 4.82 2.45
C PRO A 325 37.87 5.09 1.98
N HIS A 326 37.31 6.25 2.35
CA HIS A 326 35.94 6.64 1.98
C HIS A 326 35.82 7.24 0.57
N ILE A 327 36.93 7.65 -0.05
CA ILE A 327 36.96 8.25 -1.38
C ILE A 327 37.89 7.46 -2.29
N ALA A 328 37.54 7.36 -3.57
CA ALA A 328 38.35 6.72 -4.59
C ALA A 328 38.15 7.35 -5.96
N LYS A 329 39.13 7.21 -6.84
CA LYS A 329 39.06 7.67 -8.23
C LYS A 329 37.88 7.04 -8.97
N VAL A 330 37.24 7.80 -9.86
CA VAL A 330 36.14 7.32 -10.72
C VAL A 330 36.48 6.02 -11.45
N ASP A 331 37.70 5.89 -11.95
CA ASP A 331 38.20 4.69 -12.67
C ASP A 331 38.00 3.38 -11.89
N LEU A 332 38.08 3.41 -10.55
CA LEU A 332 37.85 2.23 -9.72
C LEU A 332 36.40 1.75 -9.83
N TRP A 333 35.46 2.69 -9.86
CA TRP A 333 34.02 2.43 -9.94
C TRP A 333 33.62 2.00 -11.35
N GLN A 334 34.27 2.55 -12.38
CA GLN A 334 34.13 2.10 -13.77
C GLN A 334 34.65 0.66 -13.92
N THR A 335 35.85 0.38 -13.41
CA THR A 335 36.45 -0.96 -13.47
C THR A 335 35.58 -2.01 -12.78
N SER A 336 34.88 -1.63 -11.70
CA SER A 336 34.00 -2.54 -10.97
C SER A 336 32.57 -2.61 -11.52
N GLY A 337 32.24 -1.83 -12.55
CA GLY A 337 30.90 -1.75 -13.16
C GLY A 337 29.88 -0.89 -12.38
N HIS A 338 30.18 -0.52 -11.12
CA HIS A 338 29.29 0.29 -10.29
C HIS A 338 29.03 1.68 -10.87
N TRP A 339 29.97 2.22 -11.64
CA TRP A 339 29.75 3.50 -12.31
C TRP A 339 28.56 3.48 -13.26
N ASP A 340 28.32 2.37 -13.95
CA ASP A 340 27.25 2.26 -14.95
C ASP A 340 25.93 1.84 -14.30
N PHE A 341 25.96 0.85 -13.39
CA PHE A 341 24.76 0.30 -12.76
C PHE A 341 24.26 1.08 -11.54
N TYR A 342 25.14 1.82 -10.86
CA TYR A 342 24.84 2.45 -9.58
C TYR A 342 24.95 3.98 -9.63
N ARG A 343 25.12 4.57 -10.83
CA ARG A 343 25.41 6.00 -11.00
C ARG A 343 24.43 6.91 -10.27
N GLU A 344 23.14 6.62 -10.42
CA GLU A 344 22.05 7.42 -9.88
C GLU A 344 22.01 7.42 -8.35
N SER A 345 22.61 6.41 -7.72
CA SER A 345 22.71 6.25 -6.26
C SER A 345 24.08 6.66 -5.71
N MET A 346 24.97 7.19 -6.55
CA MET A 346 26.27 7.72 -6.14
C MET A 346 26.22 9.23 -6.01
N PHE A 347 26.96 9.77 -5.03
CA PHE A 347 27.17 11.22 -4.95
C PHE A 347 27.99 11.72 -6.15
N SER A 348 27.81 13.01 -6.45
CA SER A 348 28.56 13.69 -7.50
C SER A 348 30.07 13.61 -7.25
N PRO A 349 30.88 13.44 -8.31
CA PRO A 349 32.33 13.49 -8.20
C PRO A 349 32.82 14.83 -7.69
N MET A 350 33.95 14.79 -6.99
CA MET A 350 34.76 15.93 -6.58
C MET A 350 36.00 15.94 -7.47
N GLU A 351 36.18 17.00 -8.25
CA GLU A 351 37.39 17.20 -9.04
C GLU A 351 38.53 17.61 -8.10
N VAL A 352 39.63 16.86 -8.13
CA VAL A 352 40.86 17.15 -7.38
C VAL A 352 42.02 17.04 -8.36
N GLU A 353 42.65 18.17 -8.67
CA GLU A 353 43.82 18.26 -9.56
C GLU A 353 43.58 17.59 -10.94
N GLY A 354 42.40 17.85 -11.54
CA GLY A 354 42.02 17.28 -12.84
C GLY A 354 41.67 15.78 -12.79
N THR A 355 41.52 15.19 -11.60
CA THR A 355 41.05 13.81 -11.42
C THR A 355 39.75 13.81 -10.61
N ASP A 356 38.75 13.07 -11.09
CA ASP A 356 37.49 12.91 -10.37
C ASP A 356 37.59 11.83 -9.29
N TYR A 357 37.19 12.20 -8.07
CA TYR A 357 37.03 11.31 -6.92
C TYR A 357 35.57 11.22 -6.50
N VAL A 358 35.15 10.05 -6.01
CA VAL A 358 33.79 9.84 -5.52
C VAL A 358 33.84 9.16 -4.17
N VAL A 359 32.91 9.55 -3.29
CA VAL A 359 32.67 8.85 -2.01
C VAL A 359 32.12 7.45 -2.27
N LYS A 360 32.62 6.46 -1.54
CA LYS A 360 32.30 5.05 -1.80
C LYS A 360 30.83 4.73 -1.52
N PRO A 361 30.08 4.14 -2.48
CA PRO A 361 28.74 3.61 -2.22
C PRO A 361 28.74 2.20 -1.60
N MET A 362 29.91 1.55 -1.56
CA MET A 362 30.16 0.19 -1.06
C MET A 362 31.66 -0.07 -0.86
N ASN A 363 32.02 -1.12 -0.12
CA ASN A 363 33.41 -1.40 0.24
C ASN A 363 34.14 -2.39 -0.70
N CYS A 364 33.40 -3.18 -1.49
CA CYS A 364 33.91 -4.30 -2.29
C CYS A 364 35.16 -3.96 -3.12
N PRO A 365 35.20 -2.85 -3.89
CA PRO A 365 36.38 -2.52 -4.69
C PRO A 365 37.65 -2.28 -3.87
N GLY A 366 37.52 -1.73 -2.65
CA GLY A 366 38.64 -1.54 -1.73
C GLY A 366 39.20 -2.88 -1.24
N HIS A 367 38.31 -3.81 -0.88
CA HIS A 367 38.68 -5.16 -0.43
C HIS A 367 39.40 -5.92 -1.56
N ILE A 368 38.93 -5.79 -2.79
CA ILE A 368 39.59 -6.37 -3.98
C ILE A 368 40.99 -5.77 -4.22
N LYS A 369 41.20 -4.47 -3.95
CA LYS A 369 42.54 -3.86 -4.04
C LYS A 369 43.50 -4.42 -3.00
N ILE A 370 43.03 -4.72 -1.79
CA ILE A 370 43.82 -5.42 -0.76
C ILE A 370 44.12 -6.85 -1.21
N TYR A 371 43.15 -7.55 -1.82
CA TYR A 371 43.38 -8.89 -2.38
C TYR A 371 44.50 -8.89 -3.41
N LYS A 372 44.46 -7.94 -4.35
CA LYS A 372 45.44 -7.76 -5.44
C LYS A 372 46.81 -7.23 -4.98
N SER A 373 46.98 -6.84 -3.73
CA SER A 373 48.26 -6.30 -3.24
C SER A 373 49.40 -7.33 -3.24
N HIS A 374 49.08 -8.62 -3.22
CA HIS A 374 50.04 -9.72 -3.21
C HIS A 374 49.54 -10.89 -4.06
N THR A 375 50.46 -11.72 -4.53
CA THR A 375 50.10 -13.00 -5.18
C THR A 375 49.60 -13.97 -4.11
N ARG A 376 48.52 -14.72 -4.42
CA ARG A 376 47.87 -15.67 -3.50
C ARG A 376 47.96 -17.09 -4.04
N SER A 377 48.22 -18.03 -3.16
CA SER A 377 48.11 -19.47 -3.41
C SER A 377 46.68 -19.94 -3.15
N TYR A 378 46.25 -21.03 -3.79
CA TYR A 378 45.00 -21.70 -3.45
C TYR A 378 44.96 -22.16 -1.98
N ARG A 379 46.14 -22.37 -1.37
CA ARG A 379 46.29 -22.73 0.05
C ARG A 379 46.01 -21.59 1.02
N ASP A 380 46.05 -20.35 0.53
CA ASP A 380 45.73 -19.17 1.34
C ASP A 380 44.21 -18.96 1.42
N LEU A 381 43.42 -19.69 0.62
CA LEU A 381 41.96 -19.58 0.58
C LEU A 381 41.30 -20.61 1.52
N PRO A 382 40.21 -20.25 2.21
CA PRO A 382 39.45 -19.00 2.07
C PRO A 382 40.04 -17.83 2.88
N LEU A 383 40.06 -16.64 2.29
CA LEU A 383 40.36 -15.38 2.98
C LEU A 383 39.03 -14.71 3.37
N ARG A 384 38.81 -14.50 4.67
CA ARG A 384 37.59 -13.87 5.19
C ARG A 384 37.94 -12.49 5.73
N TRP A 385 37.54 -11.44 5.03
CA TRP A 385 37.82 -10.07 5.47
C TRP A 385 36.56 -9.32 5.82
N ALA A 386 36.59 -8.62 6.96
CA ALA A 386 35.46 -7.87 7.45
C ALA A 386 35.85 -6.41 7.73
N GLU A 387 34.93 -5.49 7.47
CA GLU A 387 35.10 -4.05 7.70
C GLU A 387 33.77 -3.47 8.19
N LEU A 388 33.80 -2.73 9.31
CA LEU A 388 32.73 -1.78 9.63
C LEU A 388 32.86 -0.56 8.69
N GLY A 389 32.46 -0.77 7.43
CA GLY A 389 32.79 0.13 6.32
C GLY A 389 31.73 1.21 6.13
N THR A 390 32.11 2.46 6.39
CA THR A 390 31.21 3.61 6.16
C THR A 390 31.12 3.98 4.69
N VAL A 391 29.90 3.95 4.16
CA VAL A 391 29.55 4.20 2.77
C VAL A 391 28.53 5.32 2.66
N TYR A 392 28.41 5.87 1.45
CA TYR A 392 27.54 6.99 1.14
C TYR A 392 26.70 6.71 -0.10
N ARG A 393 25.38 6.81 0.03
CA ARG A 393 24.43 6.61 -1.08
C ARG A 393 23.56 7.84 -1.27
N PHE A 394 23.38 8.25 -2.52
CA PHE A 394 22.49 9.33 -2.90
C PHE A 394 21.04 8.83 -2.88
N GLU A 395 20.46 8.80 -1.68
CA GLU A 395 19.03 8.57 -1.49
C GLU A 395 18.26 9.89 -1.71
N ARG A 396 17.14 9.82 -2.44
CA ARG A 396 16.27 10.99 -2.64
C ARG A 396 15.76 11.50 -1.29
N SER A 397 15.64 12.81 -1.13
CA SER A 397 15.25 13.43 0.15
C SER A 397 13.91 12.89 0.68
N GLY A 398 12.94 12.67 -0.22
CA GLY A 398 11.60 12.17 0.13
C GLY A 398 11.54 10.72 0.64
N VAL A 399 12.60 9.93 0.51
CA VAL A 399 12.63 8.54 1.00
C VAL A 399 13.45 8.37 2.30
N LEU A 400 14.08 9.44 2.79
CA LEU A 400 14.87 9.39 4.02
C LEU A 400 13.97 9.20 5.24
N HIS A 401 14.39 8.34 6.17
CA HIS A 401 13.56 7.99 7.32
C HIS A 401 14.39 7.62 8.57
N GLY A 402 14.62 8.60 9.45
CA GLY A 402 15.36 8.39 10.69
C GLY A 402 16.70 7.69 10.45
N LEU A 403 16.95 6.58 11.16
CA LEU A 403 18.09 5.68 10.92
C LEU A 403 17.81 4.51 9.94
N LEU A 404 16.56 4.29 9.51
CA LEU A 404 16.22 3.15 8.63
C LEU A 404 16.66 3.37 7.18
N ARG A 405 16.58 4.62 6.70
CA ARG A 405 17.03 4.99 5.36
C ARG A 405 17.76 6.33 5.41
N VAL A 406 19.08 6.26 5.22
CA VAL A 406 20.03 7.35 5.41
C VAL A 406 20.99 7.42 4.23
N ARG A 407 21.69 8.56 4.07
CA ARG A 407 22.69 8.76 3.02
C ARG A 407 24.08 8.31 3.44
N GLY A 408 24.41 8.41 4.73
CA GLY A 408 25.69 7.96 5.28
C GLY A 408 25.44 6.90 6.35
N PHE A 409 26.06 5.73 6.19
CA PHE A 409 25.90 4.61 7.11
C PHE A 409 27.13 3.70 7.12
N THR A 410 27.29 2.95 8.19
CA THR A 410 28.35 1.96 8.35
C THR A 410 27.74 0.59 8.20
N GLN A 411 28.21 -0.15 7.19
CA GLN A 411 27.82 -1.54 7.00
C GLN A 411 28.74 -2.44 7.80
N ASP A 412 28.17 -3.50 8.33
CA ASP A 412 28.85 -4.61 8.96
C ASP A 412 29.33 -5.60 7.87
N ASP A 413 30.14 -5.07 6.95
CA ASP A 413 30.42 -5.65 5.65
C ASP A 413 31.55 -6.68 5.71
N ALA A 414 31.47 -7.72 4.87
CA ALA A 414 32.51 -8.73 4.76
C ALA A 414 32.59 -9.31 3.35
N HIS A 415 33.81 -9.57 2.89
CA HIS A 415 34.08 -10.21 1.61
C HIS A 415 34.95 -11.44 1.83
N ILE A 416 34.45 -12.59 1.37
CA ILE A 416 35.14 -13.86 1.43
C ILE A 416 35.68 -14.19 0.03
N PHE A 417 37.00 -14.32 -0.08
CA PHE A 417 37.65 -14.82 -1.28
C PHE A 417 37.89 -16.31 -1.09
N CYS A 418 37.22 -17.14 -1.88
CA CYS A 418 37.29 -18.59 -1.78
C CYS A 418 37.32 -19.24 -3.17
N THR A 419 37.65 -20.53 -3.22
CA THR A 419 37.58 -21.29 -4.46
C THR A 419 36.13 -21.72 -4.76
N PRO A 420 35.81 -22.01 -6.04
CA PRO A 420 34.55 -22.63 -6.47
C PRO A 420 33.97 -23.72 -5.56
N ASP A 421 34.80 -24.62 -5.07
CA ASP A 421 34.45 -25.77 -4.23
C ASP A 421 34.20 -25.41 -2.76
N GLN A 422 34.66 -24.24 -2.31
CA GLN A 422 34.48 -23.76 -0.95
C GLN A 422 33.18 -22.94 -0.75
N ILE A 423 32.53 -22.51 -1.84
CA ILE A 423 31.36 -21.62 -1.80
C ILE A 423 30.27 -22.13 -0.87
N GLU A 424 29.88 -23.41 -1.00
CA GLU A 424 28.81 -23.99 -0.18
C GLU A 424 29.16 -23.92 1.33
N SER A 425 30.36 -24.35 1.71
CA SER A 425 30.80 -24.32 3.10
C SER A 425 30.88 -22.90 3.67
N GLU A 426 31.32 -21.92 2.87
CA GLU A 426 31.41 -20.53 3.31
C GLU A 426 30.02 -19.89 3.46
N ILE A 427 29.09 -20.17 2.55
CA ILE A 427 27.69 -19.71 2.66
C ILE A 427 27.05 -20.27 3.93
N LEU A 428 27.21 -21.58 4.20
CA LEU A 428 26.70 -22.19 5.43
C LEU A 428 27.28 -21.55 6.69
N GLY A 429 28.58 -21.25 6.70
CA GLY A 429 29.23 -20.54 7.81
C GLY A 429 28.70 -19.12 8.02
N VAL A 430 28.42 -18.38 6.92
CA VAL A 430 27.80 -17.05 6.99
C VAL A 430 26.37 -17.12 7.52
N ILE A 431 25.57 -18.10 7.09
CA ILE A 431 24.21 -18.31 7.59
C ILE A 431 24.24 -18.61 9.09
N GLU A 432 25.14 -19.49 9.54
CA GLU A 432 25.29 -19.80 10.97
C GLU A 432 25.66 -18.55 11.80
N LEU A 433 26.61 -17.73 11.31
CA LEU A 433 26.98 -16.46 11.93
C LEU A 433 25.80 -15.48 11.98
N MET A 434 25.07 -15.32 10.86
CA MET A 434 23.90 -14.46 10.79
C MET A 434 22.82 -14.89 11.80
N THR A 435 22.49 -16.19 11.82
CA THR A 435 21.50 -16.75 12.77
C THR A 435 21.95 -16.57 14.21
N HIS A 436 23.25 -16.73 14.51
CA HIS A 436 23.80 -16.47 15.83
C HIS A 436 23.63 -15.01 16.25
N ILE A 437 23.96 -14.06 15.37
CA ILE A 437 23.80 -12.63 15.62
C ILE A 437 22.32 -12.30 15.86
N LEU A 438 21.42 -12.70 14.95
CA LEU A 438 19.98 -12.45 15.09
C LEU A 438 19.43 -12.94 16.43
N LYS A 439 19.80 -14.17 16.82
CA LYS A 439 19.40 -14.76 18.10
C LYS A 439 19.96 -14.00 19.30
N ALA A 440 21.21 -13.54 19.24
CA ALA A 440 21.81 -12.74 20.31
C ALA A 440 21.07 -11.42 20.56
N PHE A 441 20.48 -10.84 19.51
CA PHE A 441 19.62 -9.65 19.60
C PHE A 441 18.14 -9.95 19.85
N GLY A 442 17.76 -11.22 20.04
CA GLY A 442 16.38 -11.62 20.33
C GLY A 442 15.44 -11.63 19.11
N PHE A 443 15.99 -11.67 17.89
CA PHE A 443 15.21 -11.77 16.66
C PHE A 443 14.92 -13.24 16.32
N ASP A 444 13.82 -13.77 16.87
CA ASP A 444 13.41 -15.16 16.68
C ASP A 444 12.51 -15.39 15.45
N LYS A 445 12.05 -14.30 14.81
CA LYS A 445 11.15 -14.34 13.65
C LYS A 445 11.75 -13.51 12.53
N TYR A 446 12.07 -14.17 11.42
CA TYR A 446 12.60 -13.57 10.21
C TYR A 446 12.25 -14.43 9.02
N ASP A 447 12.10 -13.79 7.87
CA ASP A 447 11.90 -14.46 6.60
C ASP A 447 13.23 -14.52 5.83
N VAL A 448 13.43 -15.59 5.08
CA VAL A 448 14.61 -15.77 4.24
C VAL A 448 14.16 -15.76 2.79
N TYR A 449 14.75 -14.86 2.00
CA TYR A 449 14.47 -14.71 0.57
C TYR A 449 15.75 -15.01 -0.22
N LEU A 450 15.62 -15.76 -1.31
CA LEU A 450 16.69 -15.96 -2.29
C LEU A 450 16.40 -15.10 -3.53
N SER A 451 17.20 -14.05 -3.71
CA SER A 451 17.13 -13.22 -4.91
C SER A 451 17.76 -13.94 -6.09
N THR A 452 16.98 -14.20 -7.14
CA THR A 452 17.41 -14.88 -8.38
C THR A 452 17.76 -13.86 -9.47
N ARG A 453 18.22 -14.35 -10.64
CA ARG A 453 18.72 -13.51 -11.73
C ARG A 453 17.69 -12.46 -12.19
N PRO A 454 18.01 -11.15 -12.12
CA PRO A 454 17.15 -10.07 -12.63
C PRO A 454 17.24 -9.92 -14.16
N GLU A 455 16.34 -9.13 -14.76
CA GLU A 455 16.38 -8.83 -16.22
C GLU A 455 17.70 -8.17 -16.65
N LYS A 456 18.22 -7.24 -15.83
CA LYS A 456 19.54 -6.63 -16.00
C LYS A 456 20.51 -7.23 -15.00
N PHE A 457 21.47 -8.03 -15.47
CA PHE A 457 22.46 -8.70 -14.63
C PHE A 457 23.88 -8.52 -15.17
N VAL A 458 24.87 -8.77 -14.31
CA VAL A 458 26.30 -8.78 -14.65
C VAL A 458 26.81 -10.23 -14.59
N GLY A 459 27.76 -10.57 -15.46
CA GLY A 459 28.35 -11.92 -15.54
C GLY A 459 27.75 -12.79 -16.64
N THR A 460 28.18 -14.05 -16.72
CA THR A 460 27.67 -15.01 -17.69
C THR A 460 26.44 -15.73 -17.18
N GLN A 461 25.58 -16.18 -18.11
CA GLN A 461 24.42 -17.00 -17.81
C GLN A 461 24.79 -18.27 -17.04
N GLU A 462 25.86 -18.94 -17.46
CA GLU A 462 26.42 -20.14 -16.82
C GLU A 462 26.79 -19.90 -15.34
N ASN A 463 27.35 -18.73 -15.00
CA ASN A 463 27.68 -18.40 -13.61
C ASN A 463 26.45 -18.07 -12.75
N TRP A 464 25.32 -17.72 -13.36
CA TRP A 464 24.05 -17.51 -12.64
C TRP A 464 23.29 -18.81 -12.44
N ASP A 465 23.45 -19.77 -13.35
CA ASP A 465 22.81 -21.09 -13.27
C ASP A 465 23.55 -22.03 -12.29
N ARG A 466 24.86 -21.84 -12.15
CA ARG A 466 25.71 -22.50 -11.16
C ARG A 466 25.62 -21.82 -9.80
#